data_AF-A0A2M8FEE2-F1
#
_entry.id   AF-A0A2M8FEE2-F1
#
_cell.length_a   1.000
_cell.length_b   1.000
_cell.length_c   1.000
_cell.angle_alpha   90.00
_cell.angle_beta   90.00
_cell.angle_gamma   90.00
#
_symmetry.space_group_name_H-M   'P 1'
#
loop_
_entity.id
_entity.type
_entity.pdbx_description
1 polymer ?
#
loop_
_entity_poly.entity_id
_entity_poly.type
_entity_poly.pdbx_seq_one_letter_code
_entity_poly.pdbx_strand_id
1 'polypeptide(L)'
;MTSNQIETILQSAILDKYFAELFILAKENHKVLLMATNYLLTDLTPGIAGKEAVKILSPEHFYELMVVLEQKKITSRVAKDLIIENATTDTDLIAVITDRQLFSNFDDDKLTKLVRTIIADNPAVVNEYKSGKFASLQFLLGQAMKITRGVADPKTLKTIFEAELL
;
A
#
# COMPACT_ATOMS: atom_id res chain seq x y z
N MET A 1 10.17 5.94 16.55
CA MET A 1 11.29 5.75 15.61
C MET A 1 12.37 4.97 16.33
N THR A 2 13.13 4.14 15.62
CA THR A 2 14.28 3.43 16.19
C THR A 2 15.55 4.29 16.09
N SER A 3 16.58 4.00 16.91
CA SER A 3 17.86 4.71 16.83
C SER A 3 18.47 4.65 15.43
N ASN A 4 18.39 3.49 14.77
CA ASN A 4 18.89 3.32 13.40
C ASN A 4 18.16 4.21 12.37
N GLN A 5 16.84 4.40 12.53
CA GLN A 5 16.07 5.31 11.65
C GLN A 5 16.53 6.76 11.82
N ILE A 6 16.77 7.18 13.06
CA ILE A 6 17.26 8.53 13.37
C ILE A 6 18.64 8.74 12.74
N GLU A 7 19.56 7.80 12.96
CA GLU A 7 20.91 7.87 12.38
C GLU A 7 20.87 7.95 10.85
N THR A 8 20.03 7.13 10.19
CA THR A 8 19.88 7.13 8.74
C THR A 8 19.39 8.49 8.22
N ILE A 9 18.41 9.10 8.90
CA ILE A 9 17.87 10.41 8.51
C ILE A 9 18.94 11.50 8.68
N LEU A 10 19.60 11.55 9.83
CA LEU A 10 20.61 12.56 10.13
C LEU A 10 21.85 12.49 9.23
N GLN A 11 22.16 11.33 8.67
CA GLN A 11 23.27 11.15 7.73
C GLN A 11 22.98 11.68 6.31
N SER A 12 21.73 12.04 6.01
CA SER A 12 21.32 12.55 4.70
C SER A 12 20.61 13.90 4.84
N ALA A 13 21.25 14.97 4.38
CA ALA A 13 20.66 16.32 4.41
C ALA A 13 19.30 16.40 3.69
N ILE A 14 19.10 15.58 2.65
CA ILE A 14 17.82 15.47 1.94
C ILE A 14 16.76 14.86 2.85
N LEU A 15 17.07 13.73 3.51
CA LEU A 15 16.12 13.03 4.38
C LEU A 15 15.83 13.81 5.65
N ASP A 16 16.84 14.48 6.23
CA ASP A 16 16.69 15.32 7.41
C ASP A 16 15.71 16.49 7.13
N LYS A 17 15.93 17.21 6.03
CA LYS A 17 15.02 18.29 5.60
C LYS A 17 13.61 17.75 5.34
N TYR A 18 13.50 16.64 4.60
CA TYR A 18 12.21 16.02 4.29
C TYR A 18 11.45 15.62 5.56
N PHE A 19 12.15 15.00 6.51
CA PHE A 19 11.57 14.59 7.78
C PHE A 19 11.12 15.79 8.62
N ALA A 20 11.89 16.88 8.65
CA ALA A 20 11.50 18.10 9.35
C ALA A 20 10.19 18.68 8.80
N GLU A 21 10.00 18.67 7.48
CA GLU A 21 8.74 19.09 6.84
C GLU A 21 7.59 18.14 7.20
N LEU A 22 7.81 16.82 7.18
CA LEU A 22 6.81 15.85 7.65
C LEU A 22 6.44 16.05 9.14
N PHE A 23 7.41 16.38 9.99
CA PHE A 23 7.18 16.66 11.40
C PHE A 23 6.27 17.89 11.58
N ILE A 24 6.51 18.95 10.80
CA ILE A 24 5.67 20.16 10.80
C ILE A 24 4.25 19.84 10.30
N LEU A 25 4.12 19.10 9.20
CA LEU A 25 2.83 18.71 8.62
C LEU A 25 2.02 17.80 9.55
N ALA A 26 2.69 16.88 10.24
CA ALA A 26 2.06 15.95 11.17
C ALA A 26 1.41 16.65 12.36
N LYS A 27 1.95 17.78 12.81
CA LYS A 27 1.54 18.46 14.05
C LYS A 27 1.54 17.45 15.21
N GLU A 28 0.35 17.10 15.72
CA GLU A 28 0.16 16.15 16.83
C GLU A 28 -0.17 14.72 16.35
N ASN A 29 -0.27 14.48 15.04
CA ASN A 29 -0.57 13.16 14.49
C ASN A 29 0.65 12.25 14.46
N HIS A 30 1.09 11.83 15.65
CA HIS A 30 2.26 10.96 15.84
C HIS A 30 2.13 9.63 15.09
N LYS A 31 0.92 9.11 14.92
CA LYS A 31 0.68 7.85 14.20
C LYS A 31 1.01 7.99 12.72
N VAL A 32 0.51 9.04 12.06
CA VAL A 32 0.82 9.31 10.65
C VAL A 32 2.30 9.63 10.48
N LEU A 33 2.91 10.40 11.39
CA LEU A 33 4.35 10.68 11.34
C LEU A 33 5.21 9.41 11.39
N LEU A 34 4.92 8.49 12.32
CA LEU A 34 5.67 7.23 12.42
C LEU A 34 5.50 6.37 11.17
N MET A 35 4.29 6.32 10.61
CA MET A 35 4.03 5.62 9.37
C MET A 35 4.77 6.27 8.19
N ALA A 36 4.68 7.59 8.05
CA ALA A 36 5.37 8.37 7.03
C ALA A 36 6.89 8.13 7.09
N THR A 37 7.47 8.11 8.30
CA THR A 37 8.89 7.81 8.51
C THR A 37 9.26 6.43 7.99
N ASN A 38 8.42 5.42 8.22
CA ASN A 38 8.69 4.07 7.72
C ASN A 38 8.70 4.06 6.19
N TYR A 39 7.66 4.59 5.54
CA TYR A 39 7.57 4.64 4.08
C TYR A 39 8.63 5.53 3.43
N LEU A 40 9.06 6.61 4.11
CA LEU A 40 10.15 7.47 3.67
C LEU A 40 11.43 6.64 3.52
N LEU A 41 11.72 5.81 4.52
CA LEU A 41 12.94 5.00 4.57
C LEU A 41 12.86 3.74 3.72
N THR A 42 11.70 3.07 3.66
CA THR A 42 11.57 1.77 3.00
C THR A 42 11.14 1.84 1.54
N ASP A 43 10.52 2.94 1.10
CA ASP A 43 9.92 3.03 -0.24
C ASP A 43 10.43 4.28 -0.99
N LEU A 44 10.32 5.48 -0.40
CA LEU A 44 10.74 6.71 -1.08
C LEU A 44 12.26 6.81 -1.24
N THR A 45 13.03 6.52 -0.18
CA THR A 45 14.51 6.59 -0.21
C THR A 45 15.10 5.66 -1.27
N PRO A 46 14.73 4.36 -1.36
CA PRO A 46 15.13 3.52 -2.48
C PRO A 46 14.63 4.03 -3.83
N GLY A 47 13.43 4.63 -3.88
CA GLY A 47 12.84 5.20 -5.09
C GLY A 47 13.63 6.37 -5.70
N ILE A 48 14.42 7.09 -4.91
CA ILE A 48 15.27 8.21 -5.36
C ILE A 48 16.77 7.87 -5.41
N ALA A 49 17.20 6.73 -4.85
CA ALA A 49 18.61 6.36 -4.77
C ALA A 49 19.25 6.22 -6.17
N GLY A 50 20.41 6.85 -6.36
CA GLY A 50 21.16 6.81 -7.62
C GLY A 50 20.50 7.56 -8.78
N LYS A 51 19.42 8.31 -8.53
CA LYS A 51 18.75 9.16 -9.52
C LYS A 51 19.18 10.60 -9.32
N GLU A 52 19.59 11.27 -10.40
CA GLU A 52 19.71 12.74 -10.44
C GLU A 52 18.30 13.34 -10.49
N ALA A 53 17.55 13.21 -9.38
CA ALA A 53 16.18 13.68 -9.32
C ALA A 53 16.17 15.21 -9.26
N VAL A 54 15.67 15.84 -10.32
CA VAL A 54 15.43 17.30 -10.36
C VAL A 54 14.31 17.70 -9.38
N LYS A 55 13.38 16.77 -9.10
CA LYS A 55 12.26 16.96 -8.17
C LYS A 55 11.96 15.64 -7.47
N ILE A 56 11.78 15.66 -6.16
CA ILE A 56 11.32 14.51 -5.35
C ILE A 56 9.83 14.71 -5.09
N LEU A 57 9.06 13.63 -4.92
CA LEU A 57 7.71 13.70 -4.37
C LEU A 57 7.71 14.60 -3.12
N SER A 58 6.88 15.64 -3.06
CA SER A 58 6.96 16.58 -1.93
C SER A 58 6.50 15.95 -0.60
N PRO A 59 7.02 16.45 0.54
CA PRO A 59 6.51 16.07 1.86
C PRO A 59 5.01 16.25 2.01
N GLU A 60 4.43 17.28 1.39
CA GLU A 60 2.98 17.53 1.38
C GLU A 60 2.21 16.39 0.71
N HIS A 61 2.47 16.11 -0.58
CA HIS A 61 1.76 15.06 -1.31
C HIS A 61 2.00 13.67 -0.69
N PHE A 62 3.21 13.43 -0.19
CA PHE A 62 3.53 12.20 0.53
C PHE A 62 2.77 12.08 1.85
N TYR A 63 2.68 13.16 2.63
CA TYR A 63 1.95 13.16 3.90
C TYR A 63 0.45 12.94 3.68
N GLU A 64 -0.15 13.56 2.66
CA GLU A 64 -1.54 13.35 2.30
C GLU A 64 -1.84 11.88 1.94
N LEU A 65 -0.93 11.23 1.20
CA LEU A 65 -1.01 9.78 0.95
C LEU A 65 -1.01 8.98 2.25
N MET A 66 -0.14 9.33 3.20
CA MET A 66 -0.06 8.65 4.50
C MET A 66 -1.33 8.86 5.32
N VAL A 67 -1.97 10.02 5.25
CA VAL A 67 -3.26 10.29 5.91
C VAL A 67 -4.37 9.39 5.35
N VAL A 68 -4.50 9.27 4.02
CA VAL A 68 -5.54 8.41 3.44
C VAL A 68 -5.26 6.92 3.66
N LEU A 69 -3.99 6.53 3.71
CA LEU A 69 -3.59 5.18 4.12
C LEU A 69 -3.95 4.89 5.58
N GLU A 70 -3.72 5.84 6.50
CA GLU A 70 -4.09 5.71 7.92
C GLU A 70 -5.58 5.49 8.09
N GLN A 71 -6.37 6.25 7.33
CA GLN A 71 -7.83 6.16 7.26
C GLN A 71 -8.34 4.88 6.56
N LYS A 72 -7.44 3.99 6.13
CA LYS A 72 -7.72 2.76 5.37
C LYS A 72 -8.49 2.98 4.07
N LYS A 73 -8.42 4.20 3.51
CA LYS A 73 -9.05 4.53 2.22
C LYS A 73 -8.31 3.94 1.04
N ILE A 74 -7.04 3.58 1.22
CA ILE A 74 -6.23 2.82 0.28
C ILE A 74 -5.51 1.69 1.03
N THR A 75 -5.00 0.70 0.30
CA THR A 75 -4.18 -0.35 0.90
C THR A 75 -2.70 0.04 0.93
N SER A 76 -1.91 -0.63 1.77
CA SER A 76 -0.45 -0.48 1.78
C SER A 76 0.16 -0.75 0.41
N ARG A 77 -0.41 -1.68 -0.38
CA ARG A 77 0.08 -1.99 -1.72
C ARG A 77 -0.06 -0.78 -2.65
N VAL A 78 -1.25 -0.18 -2.69
CA VAL A 78 -1.51 1.02 -3.49
C VAL A 78 -0.57 2.16 -3.08
N ALA A 79 -0.38 2.39 -1.78
CA ALA A 79 0.53 3.42 -1.30
C ALA A 79 1.97 3.21 -1.79
N LYS A 80 2.49 1.98 -1.68
CA LYS A 80 3.84 1.63 -2.16
C LYS A 80 4.00 1.84 -3.66
N ASP A 81 3.05 1.34 -4.43
CA ASP A 81 3.08 1.44 -5.88
C ASP A 81 3.12 2.92 -6.31
N LEU A 82 2.29 3.78 -5.68
CA LEU A 82 2.27 5.22 -5.95
C LEU A 82 3.56 5.93 -5.53
N ILE A 83 4.14 5.60 -4.38
CA ILE A 83 5.41 6.18 -3.92
C ILE A 83 6.53 5.84 -4.92
N ILE A 84 6.64 4.57 -5.33
CA ILE A 84 7.70 4.12 -6.23
C ILE A 84 7.55 4.73 -7.62
N GLU A 85 6.31 4.77 -8.16
CA GLU A 85 6.01 5.35 -9.47
C GLU A 85 6.33 6.86 -9.51
N ASN A 86 6.11 7.57 -8.41
CA ASN A 86 6.21 9.03 -8.35
C ASN A 86 7.41 9.53 -7.52
N ALA A 87 8.35 8.66 -7.13
CA ALA A 87 9.43 9.04 -6.22
C ALA A 87 10.24 10.25 -6.71
N THR A 88 10.37 10.42 -8.02
CA THR A 88 11.13 11.50 -8.68
C THR A 88 10.24 12.52 -9.39
N THR A 89 8.97 12.62 -8.99
CA THR A 89 8.02 13.60 -9.51
C THR A 89 7.15 14.11 -8.39
N ASP A 90 6.93 15.42 -8.34
CA ASP A 90 6.04 16.03 -7.37
C ASP A 90 4.59 15.96 -7.85
N THR A 91 4.05 14.75 -7.86
CA THR A 91 2.70 14.43 -8.33
C THR A 91 1.70 14.49 -7.17
N ASP A 92 0.55 15.11 -7.38
CA ASP A 92 -0.59 15.02 -6.45
C ASP A 92 -1.14 13.59 -6.46
N LEU A 93 -0.81 12.84 -5.40
CA LEU A 93 -1.19 11.44 -5.30
C LEU A 93 -2.68 11.25 -4.97
N ILE A 94 -3.35 12.25 -4.38
CA ILE A 94 -4.79 12.19 -4.11
C ILE A 94 -5.57 12.30 -5.42
N ALA A 95 -5.13 13.18 -6.33
CA ALA A 95 -5.67 13.24 -7.69
C ALA A 95 -5.46 11.90 -8.43
N VAL A 96 -4.25 11.33 -8.37
CA VAL A 96 -3.97 10.02 -9.00
C VAL A 96 -4.86 8.90 -8.45
N ILE A 97 -5.06 8.85 -7.13
CA ILE A 97 -5.96 7.85 -6.50
C ILE A 97 -7.39 8.02 -7.00
N THR A 98 -7.86 9.26 -7.11
CA THR A 98 -9.21 9.57 -7.58
C THR A 98 -9.40 9.17 -9.05
N ASP A 99 -8.50 9.62 -9.92
CA ASP A 99 -8.56 9.39 -11.37
C ASP A 99 -8.45 7.90 -11.72
N ARG A 100 -7.59 7.17 -10.99
CA ARG A 100 -7.38 5.73 -11.20
C ARG A 100 -8.36 4.86 -10.39
N GLN A 101 -9.30 5.47 -9.65
CA GLN A 101 -10.28 4.79 -8.80
C GLN A 101 -9.63 3.82 -7.80
N LEU A 102 -8.53 4.23 -7.18
CA LEU A 102 -7.71 3.39 -6.30
C LEU A 102 -8.16 3.39 -4.83
N PHE A 103 -9.26 4.07 -4.52
CA PHE A 103 -9.87 3.96 -3.20
C PHE A 103 -10.44 2.56 -2.95
N SER A 104 -10.30 2.07 -1.71
CA SER A 104 -10.81 0.80 -1.22
C SER A 104 -12.35 0.82 -1.12
N ASN A 105 -13.04 0.84 -2.26
CA ASN A 105 -14.49 1.02 -2.37
C ASN A 105 -15.26 -0.31 -2.49
N PHE A 106 -14.68 -1.40 -1.98
CA PHE A 106 -15.29 -2.72 -2.06
C PHE A 106 -16.13 -2.98 -0.80
N ASP A 107 -17.44 -3.15 -1.01
CA ASP A 107 -18.33 -3.72 -0.01
C ASP A 107 -18.18 -5.26 0.03
N ASP A 108 -18.61 -5.87 1.14
CA ASP A 108 -18.49 -7.32 1.37
C ASP A 108 -19.20 -8.13 0.29
N ASP A 109 -20.32 -7.63 -0.25
CA ASP A 109 -21.09 -8.28 -1.31
C ASP A 109 -20.31 -8.37 -2.63
N LYS A 110 -19.66 -7.28 -3.06
CA LYS A 110 -18.82 -7.28 -4.27
C LYS A 110 -17.62 -8.19 -4.12
N LEU A 111 -16.96 -8.19 -2.95
CA LEU A 111 -15.83 -9.09 -2.71
C LEU A 111 -16.27 -10.54 -2.71
N THR A 112 -17.41 -10.86 -2.11
CA THR A 112 -17.97 -12.22 -2.11
C THR A 112 -18.28 -12.70 -3.52
N LYS A 113 -18.91 -11.86 -4.36
CA LYS A 113 -19.17 -12.21 -5.78
C LYS A 113 -17.88 -12.43 -6.57
N LEU A 114 -16.87 -11.58 -6.36
CA LEU A 114 -15.56 -11.75 -6.99
C LEU A 114 -14.90 -13.07 -6.56
N VAL A 115 -14.89 -13.36 -5.25
CA VAL A 115 -14.32 -14.60 -4.71
C VAL A 115 -15.01 -15.83 -5.29
N ARG A 116 -16.33 -15.86 -5.34
CA ARG A 116 -17.09 -16.96 -5.96
C ARG A 116 -16.73 -17.18 -7.42
N THR A 117 -16.55 -16.09 -8.17
CA THR A 117 -16.12 -16.16 -9.58
C THR A 117 -14.73 -16.78 -9.68
N ILE A 118 -13.78 -16.33 -8.86
CA ILE A 118 -12.41 -16.88 -8.86
C ILE A 118 -12.42 -18.36 -8.48
N ILE A 119 -13.22 -18.78 -7.49
CA ILE A 119 -13.36 -20.19 -7.11
C ILE A 119 -13.90 -21.02 -8.28
N ALA A 120 -14.96 -20.53 -8.95
CA ALA A 120 -15.56 -21.21 -10.10
C ALA A 120 -14.59 -21.35 -11.28
N ASP A 121 -13.76 -20.34 -11.52
CA ASP A 121 -12.77 -20.32 -12.61
C ASP A 121 -11.52 -21.18 -12.33
N ASN A 122 -11.30 -21.61 -11.07
CA ASN A 122 -10.07 -22.30 -10.65
C ASN A 122 -10.35 -23.64 -9.91
N PRO A 123 -11.15 -24.56 -10.47
CA PRO A 123 -11.59 -25.78 -9.77
C PRO A 123 -10.43 -26.70 -9.34
N ALA A 124 -9.35 -26.76 -10.13
CA ALA A 124 -8.17 -27.56 -9.78
C ALA A 124 -7.49 -27.03 -8.50
N VAL A 125 -7.33 -25.71 -8.38
CA VAL A 125 -6.71 -25.06 -7.21
C VAL A 125 -7.58 -25.23 -5.96
N VAL A 126 -8.91 -25.17 -6.14
CA VAL A 126 -9.89 -25.43 -5.07
C VAL A 126 -9.75 -26.87 -4.56
N ASN A 127 -9.63 -27.86 -5.44
CA ASN A 127 -9.44 -29.26 -5.05
C ASN A 127 -8.12 -29.48 -4.31
N GLU A 128 -7.03 -28.84 -4.76
CA GLU A 128 -5.76 -28.86 -4.03
C GLU A 128 -5.90 -28.31 -2.61
N TYR A 129 -6.56 -27.16 -2.45
CA TYR A 129 -6.81 -26.56 -1.14
C TYR A 129 -7.61 -27.50 -0.23
N LYS A 130 -8.72 -28.07 -0.75
CA LYS A 130 -9.55 -29.04 -0.02
C LYS A 130 -8.81 -30.34 0.33
N SER A 131 -7.76 -30.69 -0.41
CA SER A 131 -6.88 -31.83 -0.14
C SER A 131 -5.79 -31.53 0.91
N GLY A 132 -5.82 -30.35 1.54
CA GLY A 132 -4.88 -29.94 2.58
C GLY A 132 -3.68 -29.12 2.09
N LYS A 133 -3.60 -28.80 0.80
CA LYS A 133 -2.54 -27.93 0.26
C LYS A 133 -2.92 -26.46 0.46
N PHE A 134 -2.90 -25.99 1.71
CA PHE A 134 -3.33 -24.64 2.08
C PHE A 134 -2.56 -23.51 1.36
N ALA A 135 -1.36 -23.77 0.85
CA ALA A 135 -0.61 -22.82 0.01
C ALA A 135 -1.38 -22.41 -1.27
N SER A 136 -2.27 -23.27 -1.78
CA SER A 136 -3.09 -22.98 -2.97
C SER A 136 -4.06 -21.80 -2.76
N LEU A 137 -4.38 -21.44 -1.50
CA LEU A 137 -5.13 -20.22 -1.18
C LEU A 137 -4.37 -18.95 -1.57
N GLN A 138 -3.03 -18.95 -1.48
CA GLN A 138 -2.22 -17.78 -1.84
C GLN A 138 -2.31 -17.46 -3.34
N PHE A 139 -2.49 -18.48 -4.18
CA PHE A 139 -2.73 -18.28 -5.60
C PHE A 139 -4.07 -17.58 -5.86
N LEU A 140 -5.15 -18.06 -5.22
CA LEU A 140 -6.49 -17.46 -5.35
C LEU A 140 -6.52 -16.02 -4.82
N LEU A 141 -5.84 -15.77 -3.70
CA LEU A 141 -5.61 -14.41 -3.17
C LEU A 141 -4.88 -13.53 -4.18
N GLY A 142 -3.81 -14.05 -4.80
CA GLY A 142 -3.06 -13.33 -5.84
C GLY A 142 -3.94 -12.92 -7.03
N GLN A 143 -4.84 -13.82 -7.46
CA GLN A 143 -5.80 -13.54 -8.53
C GLN A 143 -6.78 -12.43 -8.12
N ALA A 144 -7.35 -12.49 -6.90
CA ALA A 144 -8.23 -11.45 -6.39
C ALA A 144 -7.53 -10.10 -6.28
N MET A 145 -6.28 -10.09 -5.77
CA MET A 145 -5.47 -8.88 -5.67
C MET A 145 -5.11 -8.28 -7.03
N LYS A 146 -4.97 -9.10 -8.07
CA LYS A 146 -4.76 -8.64 -9.45
C LYS A 146 -6.02 -7.98 -10.00
N ILE A 147 -7.17 -8.64 -9.87
CA ILE A 147 -8.45 -8.14 -10.39
C ILE A 147 -8.85 -6.82 -9.70
N THR A 148 -8.69 -6.75 -8.38
CA THR A 148 -8.98 -5.56 -7.58
C THR A 148 -7.89 -4.49 -7.69
N ARG A 149 -6.82 -4.71 -8.47
CA ARG A 149 -5.66 -3.81 -8.59
C ARG A 149 -5.06 -3.44 -7.23
N GLY A 150 -5.15 -4.36 -6.27
CA GLY A 150 -4.65 -4.17 -4.91
C GLY A 150 -5.47 -3.25 -4.02
N VAL A 151 -6.63 -2.77 -4.45
CA VAL A 151 -7.46 -1.87 -3.63
C VAL A 151 -8.33 -2.62 -2.61
N ALA A 152 -8.52 -3.94 -2.78
CA ALA A 152 -9.19 -4.76 -1.78
C ALA A 152 -8.23 -5.15 -0.66
N ASP A 153 -8.73 -5.20 0.58
CA ASP A 153 -7.94 -5.63 1.72
C ASP A 153 -7.63 -7.14 1.65
N PRO A 154 -6.34 -7.54 1.69
CA PRO A 154 -5.96 -8.96 1.61
C PRO A 154 -6.52 -9.81 2.76
N LYS A 155 -6.70 -9.23 3.95
CA LYS A 155 -7.21 -10.00 5.10
C LYS A 155 -8.69 -10.27 4.91
N THR A 156 -9.47 -9.28 4.50
CA THR A 156 -10.89 -9.46 4.14
C THR A 156 -11.05 -10.50 3.03
N LEU A 157 -10.28 -10.40 1.94
CA LEU A 157 -10.31 -11.40 0.87
C LEU A 157 -10.02 -12.82 1.38
N LYS A 158 -9.00 -12.96 2.25
CA LYS A 158 -8.64 -14.25 2.85
C LYS A 158 -9.80 -14.84 3.65
N THR A 159 -10.43 -14.04 4.50
CA THR A 159 -11.59 -14.48 5.30
C THR A 159 -12.75 -14.94 4.41
N ILE A 160 -13.05 -14.21 3.33
CA ILE A 160 -14.12 -14.58 2.40
C ILE A 160 -13.78 -15.88 1.64
N PHE A 161 -12.55 -16.03 1.15
CA PHE A 161 -12.13 -17.29 0.52
C PHE A 161 -12.24 -18.48 1.47
N GLU A 162 -11.77 -18.34 2.70
CA GLU A 162 -11.87 -19.41 3.71
C GLU A 162 -13.35 -19.77 3.97
N ALA A 163 -14.24 -18.78 4.10
CA ALA A 163 -15.67 -19.02 4.30
C ALA A 163 -16.36 -19.71 3.10
N GLU A 164 -15.96 -19.39 1.87
CA GLU A 164 -16.56 -19.97 0.65
C GLU A 164 -15.95 -21.33 0.25
N LEU A 165 -14.81 -21.71 0.84
CA LEU A 165 -14.12 -22.97 0.55
C LEU A 165 -14.33 -24.06 1.62
N LEU A 166 -14.76 -23.67 2.83
CA LEU A 166 -15.21 -24.58 3.89
C LEU A 166 -16.59 -25.15 3.58
#